data_AF-A0A7C8M4W5-F1
#
_entry.id   AF-A0A7C8M4W5-F1
#
_cell.length_a   1.000
_cell.length_b   1.000
_cell.length_c   1.000
_cell.angle_alpha   90.00
_cell.angle_beta   90.00
_cell.angle_gamma   90.00
#
_symmetry.space_group_name_H-M   'P 1'
#
loop_
_entity.id
_entity.type
_entity.pdbx_description
1 polymer ?
#
loop_
_entity_poly.entity_id
_entity_poly.type
_entity_poly.pdbx_seq_one_letter_code
_entity_poly.pdbx_strand_id
1 'polypeptide(L)'
;MFIKISHVLALLSATAALASASSFGSTPNDVASGFNDLHVRQNANCGTTNGACNANGCAGVNNPATGAGICTAGDFAGCPCANVCGATSGKCNENNCGGLNDPSGVGKCTIGQFAGCPCNSVCGTPGDCNKNGCEGVNQPGGQAGYCTKGQFAGCLCNSVCGDKDGSCSDNGCAGKGGVCTAGGLKGCSCDNQCGNLESKSCSANGCNGINLPDEGFGVCTGSFAGCACLLTCGATPGSCSKNGCNGSGGKCTAGAFNGCACV
;
A
#
# COMPACT_ATOMS: atom_id res chain seq x y z
N MET A 1 -17.89 70.84 10.59
CA MET A 1 -18.93 70.19 11.43
C MET A 1 -18.36 68.86 11.91
N PHE A 2 -18.53 68.58 13.19
CA PHE A 2 -17.70 67.72 14.04
C PHE A 2 -17.96 66.19 13.93
N ILE A 3 -16.87 65.42 14.05
CA ILE A 3 -16.64 64.16 14.82
C ILE A 3 -17.60 62.94 14.64
N LYS A 4 -17.03 61.79 14.23
CA LYS A 4 -16.80 60.59 15.08
C LYS A 4 -15.89 59.56 14.39
N ILE A 5 -14.63 59.51 14.85
CA ILE A 5 -13.70 58.39 14.68
C ILE A 5 -13.65 57.68 16.04
N SER A 6 -13.99 56.39 16.07
CA SER A 6 -13.77 55.52 17.23
C SER A 6 -12.56 54.62 16.98
N HIS A 7 -11.54 54.82 17.82
CA HIS A 7 -10.68 53.86 18.52
C HIS A 7 -11.02 52.36 18.26
N VAL A 8 -10.07 51.44 18.11
CA VAL A 8 -9.05 51.06 19.11
C VAL A 8 -7.84 50.39 18.44
N LEU A 9 -6.68 50.86 18.88
CA LEU A 9 -5.33 50.35 18.66
C LEU A 9 -5.10 49.08 19.50
N ALA A 10 -4.61 47.99 18.90
CA ALA A 10 -4.09 46.84 19.63
C ALA A 10 -2.63 46.57 19.25
N LEU A 11 -1.73 46.91 20.18
CA LEU A 11 -0.35 46.45 20.23
C LEU A 11 -0.30 44.97 20.63
N LEU A 12 0.68 44.22 20.12
CA LEU A 12 1.52 43.26 20.85
C LEU A 12 2.68 42.85 19.90
N SER A 13 3.81 43.55 19.92
CA SER A 13 5.03 43.27 20.72
C SER A 13 5.82 42.04 20.24
N ALA A 14 6.71 42.26 19.27
CA ALA A 14 7.82 41.38 18.95
C ALA A 14 9.00 41.69 19.89
N THR A 15 9.33 40.75 20.77
CA THR A 15 10.56 40.81 21.57
C THR A 15 11.71 40.16 20.79
N ALA A 16 12.57 41.01 20.24
CA ALA A 16 13.93 40.63 19.87
C ALA A 16 14.79 40.61 21.14
N ALA A 17 15.47 39.50 21.41
CA ALA A 17 16.55 39.44 22.39
C ALA A 17 17.87 39.30 21.65
N LEU A 18 18.76 40.27 21.87
CA LEU A 18 20.15 40.30 21.44
C LEU A 18 21.07 39.67 22.50
N ALA A 19 22.23 39.22 22.01
CA ALA A 19 23.47 38.86 22.70
C ALA A 19 23.46 37.51 23.42
N SER A 20 24.50 36.66 23.30
CA SER A 20 25.93 37.01 23.21
C SER A 20 26.71 36.00 22.37
N ALA A 21 27.49 36.52 21.42
CA ALA A 21 28.57 35.80 20.79
C ALA A 21 29.74 35.65 21.77
N SER A 22 30.17 34.43 22.04
CA SER A 22 31.51 34.13 22.54
C SER A 22 32.26 33.37 21.46
N SER A 23 33.24 34.06 20.88
CA SER A 23 34.26 33.51 20.01
C SER A 23 35.30 32.73 20.84
N PHE A 24 35.53 31.46 20.52
CA PHE A 24 36.86 30.87 20.56
C PHE A 24 37.09 30.14 19.25
N GLY A 25 38.16 30.53 18.57
CA GLY A 25 38.52 30.05 17.23
C GLY A 25 39.34 28.76 17.22
N SER A 26 39.30 28.15 16.03
CA SER A 26 40.37 27.39 15.35
C SER A 26 40.74 26.03 15.98
N THR A 27 40.55 24.90 15.29
CA THR A 27 41.20 24.51 14.01
C THR A 27 40.47 23.30 13.36
N PRO A 28 40.77 22.94 12.09
CA PRO A 28 39.90 22.12 11.25
C PRO A 28 40.31 20.63 11.30
N ASN A 29 39.49 19.80 11.94
CA ASN A 29 39.33 18.37 11.65
C ASN A 29 38.47 17.75 12.75
N ASP A 30 37.15 17.74 12.59
CA ASP A 30 36.31 16.75 13.27
C ASP A 30 35.17 16.39 12.34
N VAL A 31 35.33 15.23 11.72
CA VAL A 31 34.36 14.60 10.83
C VAL A 31 33.13 14.24 11.68
N ALA A 32 31.98 14.67 11.18
CA ALA A 32 30.64 14.37 11.65
C ALA A 32 30.45 12.92 12.15
N SER A 33 30.19 12.76 13.45
CA SER A 33 29.60 11.55 14.06
C SER A 33 29.10 11.90 15.47
N GLY A 34 27.98 12.63 15.61
CA GLY A 34 27.61 13.14 16.94
C GLY A 34 26.16 13.53 17.23
N PHE A 35 25.22 13.37 16.30
CA PHE A 35 23.83 13.79 16.55
C PHE A 35 22.92 12.71 17.16
N ASN A 36 23.41 11.47 17.37
CA ASN A 36 22.62 10.38 17.95
C ASN A 36 23.05 9.92 19.37
N ASP A 37 24.14 10.44 19.94
CA ASP A 37 24.66 9.99 21.24
C ASP A 37 24.19 10.87 22.42
N LEU A 38 23.67 12.08 22.16
CA LEU A 38 23.29 12.99 23.25
C LEU A 38 22.00 12.55 23.99
N HIS A 39 21.05 11.95 23.27
CA HIS A 39 19.78 11.48 23.88
C HIS A 39 19.98 10.20 24.72
N VAL A 40 20.93 9.35 24.35
CA VAL A 40 21.28 8.11 25.10
C VAL A 40 21.99 8.44 26.42
N ARG A 41 22.69 9.58 26.50
CA ARG A 41 23.37 10.05 27.72
C ARG A 41 22.49 10.89 28.65
N GLN A 42 21.29 11.30 28.24
CA GLN A 42 20.43 12.20 29.02
C GLN A 42 19.43 11.49 29.93
N ASN A 43 19.15 10.20 29.72
CA ASN A 43 18.32 9.45 30.64
C ASN A 43 19.20 8.95 31.81
N ALA A 44 19.05 9.60 32.98
CA ALA A 44 19.81 9.30 34.18
C ALA A 44 19.63 7.86 34.70
N ASN A 45 18.61 7.14 34.20
CA ASN A 45 18.36 5.75 34.54
C ASN A 45 19.15 4.77 33.64
N CYS A 46 19.85 5.24 32.60
CA CYS A 46 20.65 4.36 31.75
C CYS A 46 21.92 3.88 32.47
N GLY A 47 22.07 2.57 32.54
CA GLY A 47 23.35 1.90 32.77
C GLY A 47 24.07 1.60 31.46
N THR A 48 25.16 0.83 31.53
CA THR A 48 25.87 0.35 30.33
C THR A 48 25.01 -0.60 29.50
N THR A 49 24.22 -1.45 30.16
CA THR A 49 23.18 -2.30 29.57
C THR A 49 22.07 -2.50 30.60
N ASN A 50 20.84 -2.05 30.31
CA ASN A 50 19.71 -2.07 31.26
C ASN A 50 18.97 -3.43 31.31
N GLY A 51 19.74 -4.53 31.29
CA GLY A 51 19.21 -5.89 31.22
C GLY A 51 18.69 -6.25 29.83
N ALA A 52 17.93 -7.36 29.73
CA ALA A 52 17.37 -7.84 28.47
C ALA A 52 16.30 -6.91 27.90
N CYS A 53 16.22 -6.76 26.58
CA CYS A 53 15.27 -5.86 25.92
C CYS A 53 13.80 -6.19 26.21
N ASN A 54 13.48 -7.42 26.58
CA ASN A 54 12.14 -7.86 26.94
C ASN A 54 11.85 -7.80 28.45
N ALA A 55 12.77 -7.26 29.26
CA ALA A 55 12.66 -7.21 30.71
C ALA A 55 12.54 -5.76 31.23
N ASN A 56 12.28 -5.62 32.54
CA ASN A 56 12.35 -4.36 33.28
C ASN A 56 11.53 -3.19 32.71
N GLY A 57 10.41 -3.48 32.03
CA GLY A 57 9.56 -2.45 31.42
C GLY A 57 10.17 -1.73 30.20
N CYS A 58 11.31 -2.21 29.69
CA CYS A 58 12.06 -1.63 28.57
C CYS A 58 11.29 -1.64 27.24
N ALA A 59 10.47 -2.68 27.02
CA ALA A 59 9.80 -2.96 25.74
C ALA A 59 10.72 -2.71 24.52
N GLY A 60 11.95 -3.22 24.62
CA GLY A 60 13.03 -2.86 23.71
C GLY A 60 12.93 -3.52 22.34
N VAL A 61 13.53 -2.85 21.36
CA VAL A 61 13.75 -3.38 20.01
C VAL A 61 15.18 -3.89 19.93
N ASN A 62 15.32 -5.18 19.64
CA ASN A 62 16.60 -5.84 19.48
C ASN A 62 17.25 -5.43 18.15
N ASN A 63 18.57 -5.26 18.14
CA ASN A 63 19.37 -5.07 16.92
C ASN A 63 20.44 -6.18 16.81
N PRO A 64 20.14 -7.29 16.11
CA PRO A 64 21.08 -8.41 15.99
C PRO A 64 22.38 -8.04 15.26
N ALA A 65 22.38 -6.98 14.43
CA ALA A 65 23.57 -6.53 13.72
C ALA A 65 24.62 -5.93 14.67
N THR A 66 24.20 -5.30 15.77
CA THR A 66 25.10 -4.68 16.75
C THR A 66 25.25 -5.50 18.03
N GLY A 67 24.50 -6.60 18.18
CA GLY A 67 24.47 -7.40 19.40
C GLY A 67 23.81 -6.72 20.61
N ALA A 68 23.19 -5.55 20.41
CA ALA A 68 22.50 -4.79 21.44
C ALA A 68 21.09 -4.41 20.96
N GLY A 69 20.25 -3.86 21.83
CA GLY A 69 18.97 -3.26 21.46
C GLY A 69 18.77 -1.92 22.15
N ILE A 70 17.60 -1.32 21.94
CA ILE A 70 17.22 -0.04 22.54
C ILE A 70 15.85 -0.18 23.18
N CYS A 71 15.73 0.25 24.44
CA CYS A 71 14.45 0.35 25.13
C CYS A 71 13.57 1.42 24.49
N THR A 72 12.30 1.11 24.26
CA THR A 72 11.36 2.04 23.60
C THR A 72 10.30 2.60 24.56
N ALA A 73 10.22 2.06 25.78
CA ALA A 73 9.25 2.49 26.78
C ALA A 73 9.84 2.47 28.21
N GLY A 74 9.06 3.04 29.14
CA GLY A 74 9.36 3.07 30.57
C GLY A 74 10.51 4.02 30.94
N ASP A 75 10.98 3.89 32.18
CA ASP A 75 12.05 4.72 32.75
C ASP A 75 13.39 4.56 32.04
N PHE A 76 13.54 3.52 31.22
CA PHE A 76 14.73 3.21 30.46
C PHE A 76 14.59 3.52 28.96
N ALA A 77 13.52 4.19 28.52
CA ALA A 77 13.37 4.56 27.11
C ALA A 77 14.62 5.31 26.59
N GLY A 78 15.13 4.85 25.44
CA GLY A 78 16.39 5.34 24.84
C GLY A 78 17.67 4.69 25.37
N CYS A 79 17.61 3.91 26.45
CA CYS A 79 18.78 3.20 27.00
C CYS A 79 19.12 1.94 26.19
N PRO A 80 20.40 1.54 26.16
CA PRO A 80 20.82 0.27 25.59
C PRO A 80 20.30 -0.92 26.42
N CYS A 81 19.87 -1.97 25.74
CA CYS A 81 19.48 -3.25 26.35
C CYS A 81 20.20 -4.43 25.69
N ALA A 82 20.31 -5.54 26.42
CA ALA A 82 20.90 -6.78 25.92
C ALA A 82 19.95 -7.42 24.90
N ASN A 83 20.51 -7.70 23.73
CA ASN A 83 19.81 -8.38 22.66
C ASN A 83 19.45 -9.81 23.07
N VAL A 84 18.22 -10.25 22.77
CA VAL A 84 17.71 -11.59 23.08
C VAL A 84 17.41 -12.45 21.84
N CYS A 85 17.81 -12.00 20.66
CA CYS A 85 17.64 -12.73 19.41
C CYS A 85 18.53 -13.99 19.40
N GLY A 86 17.93 -15.14 19.11
CA GLY A 86 18.66 -16.32 18.65
C GLY A 86 18.91 -16.27 17.14
N ALA A 87 19.41 -17.38 16.56
CA ALA A 87 19.55 -17.51 15.11
C ALA A 87 18.22 -17.28 14.37
N THR A 88 17.11 -17.77 14.95
CA THR A 88 15.73 -17.45 14.56
C THR A 88 14.85 -17.48 15.80
N SER A 89 13.91 -16.53 15.96
CA SER A 89 12.98 -16.48 17.09
C SER A 89 11.75 -17.39 16.94
N GLY A 90 11.84 -18.44 16.11
CA GLY A 90 10.70 -19.26 15.67
C GLY A 90 10.01 -18.66 14.45
N LYS A 91 8.76 -19.06 14.19
CA LYS A 91 7.98 -18.50 13.08
C LYS A 91 7.46 -17.11 13.39
N CYS A 92 7.25 -16.29 12.36
CA CYS A 92 6.80 -14.90 12.51
C CYS A 92 5.39 -14.77 13.15
N ASN A 93 4.56 -15.79 13.04
CA ASN A 93 3.23 -15.85 13.66
C ASN A 93 3.20 -16.57 15.02
N GLU A 94 4.36 -16.92 15.60
CA GLU A 94 4.49 -17.61 16.88
C GLU A 94 5.12 -16.68 17.94
N ASN A 95 5.14 -17.12 19.20
CA ASN A 95 5.86 -16.47 20.31
C ASN A 95 5.56 -14.98 20.52
N ASN A 96 4.35 -14.52 20.19
CA ASN A 96 3.95 -13.11 20.26
C ASN A 96 4.89 -12.15 19.49
N CYS A 97 5.56 -12.65 18.46
CA CYS A 97 6.47 -11.90 17.57
C CYS A 97 5.74 -10.80 16.79
N GLY A 98 4.44 -11.01 16.50
CA GLY A 98 3.64 -10.19 15.58
C GLY A 98 4.41 -9.88 14.31
N GLY A 99 5.07 -10.91 13.76
CA GLY A 99 6.12 -10.74 12.78
C GLY A 99 5.58 -10.34 11.42
N LEU A 100 6.35 -9.48 10.75
CA LEU A 100 6.19 -9.22 9.33
C LEU A 100 6.97 -10.29 8.58
N ASN A 101 6.25 -11.12 7.82
CA ASN A 101 6.85 -12.12 6.97
C ASN A 101 7.58 -11.47 5.79
N ASP A 102 8.61 -12.14 5.30
CA ASP A 102 9.28 -11.79 4.05
C ASP A 102 9.09 -12.95 3.06
N PRO A 103 8.66 -12.68 1.80
CA PRO A 103 8.56 -13.71 0.76
C PRO A 103 9.86 -14.47 0.48
N SER A 104 11.03 -13.90 0.81
CA SER A 104 12.35 -14.52 0.66
C SER A 104 12.69 -15.56 1.75
N GLY A 105 11.88 -15.66 2.80
CA GLY A 105 11.97 -16.73 3.81
C GLY A 105 12.33 -16.28 5.23
N VAL A 106 12.91 -15.10 5.42
CA VAL A 106 13.27 -14.57 6.75
C VAL A 106 12.54 -13.26 7.00
N GLY A 107 11.52 -13.32 7.85
CA GLY A 107 10.79 -12.14 8.30
C GLY A 107 11.42 -11.48 9.53
N LYS A 108 10.68 -10.54 10.12
CA LYS A 108 11.11 -9.79 11.30
C LYS A 108 9.98 -9.64 12.31
N CYS A 109 10.27 -9.92 13.58
CA CYS A 109 9.36 -9.62 14.67
C CYS A 109 9.21 -8.11 14.85
N THR A 110 7.98 -7.62 14.91
CA THR A 110 7.70 -6.18 15.03
C THR A 110 7.32 -5.78 16.45
N ILE A 111 6.87 -6.74 17.27
CA ILE A 111 6.39 -6.51 18.62
C ILE A 111 6.83 -7.62 19.58
N GLY A 112 6.53 -7.42 20.85
CA GLY A 112 6.78 -8.41 21.90
C GLY A 112 8.25 -8.56 22.24
N GLN A 113 8.58 -9.67 22.88
CA GLN A 113 9.90 -9.93 23.44
C GLN A 113 11.01 -10.02 22.38
N PHE A 114 10.62 -10.40 21.16
CA PHE A 114 11.53 -10.59 20.04
C PHE A 114 11.48 -9.43 19.04
N ALA A 115 10.83 -8.31 19.36
CA ALA A 115 10.79 -7.14 18.46
C ALA A 115 12.21 -6.81 17.95
N GLY A 116 12.38 -6.72 16.64
CA GLY A 116 13.67 -6.51 16.00
C GLY A 116 14.43 -7.78 15.57
N CYS A 117 14.07 -8.95 16.09
CA CYS A 117 14.72 -10.23 15.77
C CYS A 117 14.23 -10.84 14.45
N PRO A 118 15.08 -11.64 13.77
CA PRO A 118 14.65 -12.43 12.63
C PRO A 118 13.70 -13.55 13.05
N CYS A 119 12.71 -13.83 12.20
CA CYS A 119 11.78 -14.94 12.36
C CYS A 119 11.63 -15.71 11.04
N ASN A 120 11.28 -16.98 11.13
CA ASN A 120 11.01 -17.81 9.96
C ASN A 120 9.68 -17.38 9.36
N SER A 121 9.74 -16.93 8.10
CA SER A 121 8.55 -16.56 7.34
C SER A 121 7.63 -17.77 7.19
N VAL A 122 6.32 -17.53 7.28
CA VAL A 122 5.28 -18.54 7.03
C VAL A 122 4.61 -18.37 5.68
N CYS A 123 5.18 -17.54 4.81
CA CYS A 123 4.67 -17.41 3.45
C CYS A 123 4.75 -18.75 2.74
N GLY A 124 3.61 -19.21 2.22
CA GLY A 124 3.50 -20.35 1.34
C GLY A 124 3.03 -19.92 -0.04
N THR A 125 2.36 -20.82 -0.75
CA THR A 125 1.68 -20.48 -2.01
C THR A 125 0.68 -19.35 -1.77
N PRO A 126 0.72 -18.25 -2.55
CA PRO A 126 -0.22 -17.16 -2.41
C PRO A 126 -1.68 -17.63 -2.54
N GLY A 127 -2.50 -17.30 -1.55
CA GLY A 127 -3.95 -17.39 -1.61
C GLY A 127 -4.58 -16.02 -1.88
N ASP A 128 -5.91 -15.96 -1.97
CA ASP A 128 -6.61 -14.69 -2.22
C ASP A 128 -6.41 -13.67 -1.08
N CYS A 129 -6.20 -12.39 -1.43
CA CYS A 129 -5.93 -11.33 -0.46
C CYS A 129 -7.06 -11.12 0.57
N ASN A 130 -8.30 -11.48 0.23
CA ASN A 130 -9.45 -11.32 1.09
C ASN A 130 -9.85 -12.59 1.86
N LYS A 131 -8.98 -13.61 1.90
CA LYS A 131 -9.24 -14.88 2.59
C LYS A 131 -8.14 -15.23 3.60
N ASN A 132 -8.41 -16.26 4.41
CA ASN A 132 -7.46 -16.94 5.29
C ASN A 132 -6.67 -16.00 6.24
N GLY A 133 -7.30 -14.93 6.72
CA GLY A 133 -6.67 -14.02 7.69
C GLY A 133 -5.53 -13.16 7.12
N CYS A 134 -5.40 -13.05 5.79
CA CYS A 134 -4.46 -12.16 5.11
C CYS A 134 -4.84 -10.68 5.26
N GLU A 135 -6.15 -10.39 5.24
CA GLU A 135 -6.72 -9.02 5.21
C GLU A 135 -5.88 -8.09 4.31
N GLY A 136 -5.62 -8.58 3.11
CA GLY A 136 -4.64 -8.00 2.20
C GLY A 136 -5.15 -6.77 1.47
N VAL A 137 -4.19 -6.02 0.95
CA VAL A 137 -4.44 -4.97 -0.02
C VAL A 137 -4.20 -5.59 -1.39
N ASN A 138 -5.25 -5.58 -2.20
CA ASN A 138 -5.18 -5.99 -3.58
C ASN A 138 -4.43 -4.93 -4.40
N GLN A 139 -3.85 -5.33 -5.53
CA GLN A 139 -3.29 -4.37 -6.48
C GLN A 139 -4.16 -4.27 -7.74
N PRO A 140 -4.32 -3.05 -8.30
CA PRO A 140 -4.99 -2.84 -9.58
C PRO A 140 -4.36 -3.64 -10.71
N GLY A 141 -5.15 -3.94 -11.75
CA GLY A 141 -4.66 -4.68 -12.92
C GLY A 141 -4.30 -6.16 -12.66
N GLY A 142 -4.72 -6.70 -11.50
CA GLY A 142 -4.49 -8.11 -11.15
C GLY A 142 -3.06 -8.44 -10.71
N GLN A 143 -2.23 -7.43 -10.43
CA GLN A 143 -0.90 -7.62 -9.85
C GLN A 143 -1.01 -8.29 -8.46
N ALA A 144 0.08 -8.95 -8.02
CA ALA A 144 0.10 -9.59 -6.71
C ALA A 144 -0.14 -8.54 -5.60
N GLY A 145 -1.11 -8.83 -4.73
CA GLY A 145 -1.35 -8.05 -3.53
C GLY A 145 -0.42 -8.45 -2.40
N TYR A 146 -0.64 -7.84 -1.24
CA TYR A 146 0.10 -8.17 -0.02
C TYR A 146 -0.81 -8.22 1.20
N CYS A 147 -0.57 -9.19 2.07
CA CYS A 147 -1.26 -9.31 3.35
C CYS A 147 -0.77 -8.23 4.30
N THR A 148 -1.69 -7.51 4.94
CA THR A 148 -1.33 -6.39 5.82
C THR A 148 -1.38 -6.74 7.29
N LYS A 149 -2.10 -7.81 7.66
CA LYS A 149 -2.33 -8.21 9.04
C LYS A 149 -2.47 -9.73 9.16
N GLY A 150 -2.65 -10.19 10.39
CA GLY A 150 -2.80 -11.59 10.72
C GLY A 150 -1.49 -12.38 10.58
N GLN A 151 -1.62 -13.71 10.49
CA GLN A 151 -0.48 -14.63 10.47
C GLN A 151 0.37 -14.49 9.20
N PHE A 152 -0.21 -13.96 8.12
CA PHE A 152 0.43 -13.83 6.81
C PHE A 152 0.89 -12.40 6.51
N ALA A 153 0.84 -11.47 7.46
CA ALA A 153 1.28 -10.08 7.25
C ALA A 153 2.68 -10.05 6.58
N GLY A 154 2.81 -9.34 5.47
CA GLY A 154 4.05 -9.27 4.66
C GLY A 154 4.15 -10.31 3.53
N CYS A 155 3.32 -11.34 3.51
CA CYS A 155 3.26 -12.29 2.39
C CYS A 155 2.52 -11.72 1.17
N LEU A 156 2.88 -12.23 0.00
CA LEU A 156 2.14 -11.98 -1.23
C LEU A 156 0.80 -12.74 -1.22
N CYS A 157 -0.20 -12.14 -1.86
CA CYS A 157 -1.52 -12.75 -2.06
C CYS A 157 -2.01 -12.50 -3.50
N ASN A 158 -2.89 -13.37 -3.98
CA ASN A 158 -3.54 -13.20 -5.27
C ASN A 158 -4.57 -12.08 -5.16
N SER A 159 -4.39 -11.02 -5.94
CA SER A 159 -5.34 -9.94 -6.03
C SER A 159 -6.67 -10.46 -6.58
N VAL A 160 -7.76 -10.09 -5.93
CA VAL A 160 -9.13 -10.44 -6.34
C VAL A 160 -9.82 -9.31 -7.10
N CYS A 161 -9.07 -8.28 -7.52
CA CYS A 161 -9.65 -7.13 -8.19
C CYS A 161 -10.47 -7.50 -9.43
N GLY A 162 -10.13 -8.59 -10.13
CA GLY A 162 -10.93 -9.09 -11.25
C GLY A 162 -11.32 -7.99 -12.25
N ASP A 163 -12.47 -8.17 -12.90
CA ASP A 163 -13.17 -7.12 -13.68
C ASP A 163 -14.13 -6.30 -12.78
N LYS A 164 -13.95 -6.31 -11.44
CA LYS A 164 -14.93 -5.78 -10.47
C LYS A 164 -14.80 -4.27 -10.23
N ASP A 165 -14.46 -3.53 -11.27
CA ASP A 165 -14.36 -2.07 -11.29
C ASP A 165 -15.76 -1.44 -11.42
N GLY A 166 -16.61 -1.68 -10.41
CA GLY A 166 -17.92 -1.03 -10.28
C GLY A 166 -17.81 0.33 -9.58
N SER A 167 -18.98 0.89 -9.22
CA SER A 167 -19.04 2.08 -8.37
C SER A 167 -18.27 1.87 -7.06
N CYS A 168 -17.59 2.91 -6.57
CA CYS A 168 -16.92 2.92 -5.27
C CYS A 168 -17.89 2.77 -4.08
N SER A 169 -19.19 2.58 -4.32
CA SER A 169 -20.21 2.32 -3.30
C SER A 169 -20.79 0.90 -3.35
N ASP A 170 -20.38 0.08 -4.32
CA ASP A 170 -20.97 -1.25 -4.57
C ASP A 170 -20.03 -2.41 -4.21
N ASN A 171 -20.58 -3.63 -4.14
CA ASN A 171 -19.84 -4.90 -4.04
C ASN A 171 -18.83 -5.00 -2.88
N GLY A 172 -19.11 -4.32 -1.76
CA GLY A 172 -18.22 -4.32 -0.60
C GLY A 172 -16.96 -3.45 -0.78
N CYS A 173 -16.96 -2.57 -1.79
CA CYS A 173 -16.01 -1.48 -1.95
C CYS A 173 -16.56 -0.24 -1.24
N ALA A 174 -15.84 0.27 -0.24
CA ALA A 174 -16.05 1.60 0.32
C ALA A 174 -14.95 2.51 -0.24
N GLY A 175 -15.08 2.94 -1.48
CA GLY A 175 -14.04 3.60 -2.23
C GLY A 175 -14.02 5.12 -2.09
N LYS A 176 -12.84 5.70 -2.26
CA LYS A 176 -12.61 7.14 -2.30
C LYS A 176 -11.49 7.44 -3.29
N GLY A 177 -11.72 8.38 -4.20
CA GLY A 177 -10.72 8.74 -5.21
C GLY A 177 -10.42 7.61 -6.20
N GLY A 178 -11.43 6.83 -6.56
CA GLY A 178 -11.33 5.75 -7.53
C GLY A 178 -10.66 4.46 -7.02
N VAL A 179 -10.47 4.31 -5.70
CA VAL A 179 -9.88 3.12 -5.09
C VAL A 179 -10.68 2.68 -3.87
N CYS A 180 -10.95 1.38 -3.76
CA CYS A 180 -11.59 0.76 -2.61
C CYS A 180 -10.71 0.89 -1.36
N THR A 181 -11.21 1.52 -0.30
CA THR A 181 -10.40 1.77 0.91
C THR A 181 -10.58 0.71 2.00
N ALA A 182 -11.64 -0.10 1.90
CA ALA A 182 -11.99 -1.15 2.86
C ALA A 182 -12.68 -2.34 2.18
N GLY A 183 -12.93 -3.40 2.97
CA GLY A 183 -13.57 -4.63 2.53
C GLY A 183 -12.65 -5.56 1.75
N GLY A 184 -13.21 -6.63 1.19
CA GLY A 184 -12.45 -7.64 0.44
C GLY A 184 -11.86 -7.14 -0.89
N LEU A 185 -12.30 -5.97 -1.36
CA LEU A 185 -11.79 -5.30 -2.56
C LEU A 185 -10.81 -4.17 -2.23
N LYS A 186 -10.38 -4.00 -0.98
CA LYS A 186 -9.42 -2.96 -0.60
C LYS A 186 -8.21 -2.96 -1.53
N GLY A 187 -7.87 -1.80 -2.08
CA GLY A 187 -6.79 -1.59 -3.04
C GLY A 187 -7.19 -1.76 -4.52
N CYS A 188 -8.37 -2.30 -4.82
CA CYS A 188 -8.89 -2.35 -6.17
C CYS A 188 -9.37 -0.99 -6.65
N SER A 189 -9.31 -0.78 -7.96
CA SER A 189 -9.93 0.39 -8.58
C SER A 189 -11.46 0.30 -8.49
N CYS A 190 -12.09 1.46 -8.41
CA CYS A 190 -13.54 1.64 -8.47
C CYS A 190 -13.83 2.99 -9.11
N ASP A 191 -15.06 3.23 -9.58
CA ASP A 191 -15.45 4.44 -10.33
C ASP A 191 -14.63 4.73 -11.61
N ASN A 192 -13.65 3.90 -11.96
CA ASN A 192 -13.11 3.86 -13.31
C ASN A 192 -14.14 3.08 -14.13
N GLN A 193 -15.08 3.80 -14.74
CA GLN A 193 -16.25 3.29 -15.49
C GLN A 193 -15.92 2.20 -16.54
N CYS A 194 -14.63 1.92 -16.77
CA CYS A 194 -14.08 1.04 -17.79
C CYS A 194 -13.35 -0.20 -17.27
N GLY A 195 -12.93 -0.24 -16.01
CA GLY A 195 -12.13 -1.36 -15.48
C GLY A 195 -11.00 -1.87 -16.38
N ASN A 196 -10.79 -3.19 -16.44
CA ASN A 196 -9.84 -3.86 -17.35
C ASN A 196 -10.48 -4.24 -18.73
N LEU A 197 -11.49 -3.50 -19.19
CA LEU A 197 -12.16 -3.80 -20.46
C LEU A 197 -11.23 -3.77 -21.67
N GLU A 198 -10.14 -3.00 -21.63
CA GLU A 198 -9.13 -2.97 -22.70
C GLU A 198 -8.51 -4.35 -22.98
N SER A 199 -8.52 -5.27 -22.01
CA SER A 199 -8.06 -6.66 -22.18
C SER A 199 -9.16 -7.67 -22.51
N LYS A 200 -10.44 -7.23 -22.60
CA LYS A 200 -11.61 -8.10 -22.76
C LYS A 200 -12.39 -7.76 -24.04
N SER A 201 -13.06 -8.76 -24.61
CA SER A 201 -13.86 -8.53 -25.82
C SER A 201 -15.01 -7.56 -25.57
N CYS A 202 -15.42 -6.84 -26.62
CA CYS A 202 -16.49 -5.84 -26.53
C CYS A 202 -17.88 -6.41 -26.20
N SER A 203 -18.07 -7.72 -26.27
CA SER A 203 -19.30 -8.38 -25.79
C SER A 203 -19.23 -8.82 -24.33
N ALA A 204 -18.09 -8.69 -23.65
CA ALA A 204 -17.91 -9.14 -22.29
C ALA A 204 -18.54 -8.18 -21.27
N ASN A 205 -18.95 -8.73 -20.13
CA ASN A 205 -19.29 -7.99 -18.91
C ASN A 205 -20.30 -6.83 -19.09
N GLY A 206 -21.25 -6.91 -20.02
CA GLY A 206 -22.24 -5.83 -20.22
C GLY A 206 -21.71 -4.59 -20.95
N CYS A 207 -20.51 -4.66 -21.53
CA CYS A 207 -19.94 -3.62 -22.41
C CYS A 207 -20.81 -3.37 -23.65
N ASN A 208 -21.37 -4.42 -24.27
CA ASN A 208 -22.19 -4.37 -25.48
C ASN A 208 -21.59 -3.47 -26.58
N GLY A 209 -20.27 -3.48 -26.72
CA GLY A 209 -19.53 -2.51 -27.51
C GLY A 209 -19.54 -2.75 -29.02
N ILE A 210 -19.07 -1.74 -29.73
CA ILE A 210 -18.88 -1.71 -31.18
C ILE A 210 -17.38 -1.81 -31.46
N ASN A 211 -16.98 -2.74 -32.31
CA ASN A 211 -15.61 -2.85 -32.80
C ASN A 211 -15.34 -1.73 -33.82
N LEU A 212 -14.20 -1.03 -33.68
CA LEU A 212 -13.73 0.00 -34.60
C LEU A 212 -12.41 -0.49 -35.25
N PRO A 213 -12.46 -1.40 -36.23
CA PRO A 213 -11.27 -2.03 -36.79
C PRO A 213 -10.29 -1.03 -37.42
N ASP A 214 -10.77 0.10 -37.93
CA ASP A 214 -9.93 1.18 -38.49
C ASP A 214 -9.08 1.87 -37.40
N GLU A 215 -9.56 1.89 -36.15
CA GLU A 215 -8.89 2.48 -35.00
C GLU A 215 -8.09 1.45 -34.19
N GLY A 216 -8.30 0.16 -34.44
CA GLY A 216 -7.59 -0.93 -33.75
C GLY A 216 -8.12 -1.30 -32.36
N PHE A 217 -9.23 -0.70 -31.91
CA PHE A 217 -9.90 -1.01 -30.64
C PHE A 217 -11.43 -1.03 -30.81
N GLY A 218 -12.19 -1.37 -29.77
CA GLY A 218 -13.64 -1.18 -29.75
C GLY A 218 -14.08 -0.27 -28.61
N VAL A 219 -15.32 0.20 -28.66
CA VAL A 219 -15.89 1.08 -27.64
C VAL A 219 -17.19 0.51 -27.10
N CYS A 220 -17.30 0.41 -25.78
CA CYS A 220 -18.50 -0.03 -25.09
C CYS A 220 -19.65 0.98 -25.24
N THR A 221 -20.87 0.48 -25.36
CA THR A 221 -22.10 1.31 -25.42
C THR A 221 -23.15 0.90 -24.39
N GLY A 222 -22.89 -0.16 -23.61
CA GLY A 222 -23.74 -0.65 -22.53
C GLY A 222 -23.38 -0.05 -21.17
N SER A 223 -23.24 -0.90 -20.15
CA SER A 223 -22.98 -0.50 -18.76
C SER A 223 -21.64 0.22 -18.55
N PHE A 224 -20.76 0.17 -19.54
CA PHE A 224 -19.42 0.77 -19.53
C PHE A 224 -19.29 1.77 -20.71
N ALA A 225 -20.36 2.47 -21.06
CA ALA A 225 -20.40 3.31 -22.26
C ALA A 225 -19.23 4.31 -22.32
N GLY A 226 -18.53 4.34 -23.47
CA GLY A 226 -17.36 5.20 -23.70
C GLY A 226 -16.01 4.56 -23.38
N CYS A 227 -16.00 3.36 -22.80
CA CYS A 227 -14.79 2.63 -22.47
C CYS A 227 -14.22 1.82 -23.63
N ALA A 228 -12.89 1.74 -23.73
CA ALA A 228 -12.24 0.92 -24.74
C ALA A 228 -12.34 -0.58 -24.39
N CYS A 229 -12.45 -1.42 -25.41
CA CYS A 229 -12.48 -2.88 -25.32
C CYS A 229 -11.60 -3.52 -26.40
N LEU A 230 -11.20 -4.77 -26.17
CA LEU A 230 -10.36 -5.55 -27.08
C LEU A 230 -11.10 -5.84 -28.39
N LEU A 231 -10.48 -5.43 -29.50
CA LEU A 231 -10.97 -5.69 -30.84
C LEU A 231 -11.08 -7.21 -31.10
N THR A 232 -12.25 -7.66 -31.52
CA THR A 232 -12.53 -9.08 -31.77
C THR A 232 -12.66 -9.39 -33.27
N CYS A 233 -12.49 -8.40 -34.15
CA CYS A 233 -12.56 -8.59 -35.61
C CYS A 233 -11.38 -9.42 -36.13
N GLY A 234 -11.68 -10.42 -36.97
CA GLY A 234 -10.66 -11.15 -37.71
C GLY A 234 -10.15 -10.38 -38.93
N ALA A 235 -8.96 -10.73 -39.42
CA ALA A 235 -8.36 -10.10 -40.61
C ALA A 235 -9.16 -10.32 -41.89
N THR A 236 -9.93 -11.41 -41.97
CA THR A 236 -10.79 -11.74 -43.11
C THR A 236 -12.26 -11.63 -42.71
N PRO A 237 -13.10 -10.91 -43.49
CA PRO A 237 -14.54 -10.84 -43.25
C PRO A 237 -15.17 -12.24 -43.19
N GLY A 238 -15.87 -12.53 -42.08
CA GLY A 238 -16.66 -13.75 -41.92
C GLY A 238 -18.04 -13.63 -42.57
N SER A 239 -18.85 -14.69 -42.47
CA SER A 239 -20.22 -14.63 -43.01
C SER A 239 -21.14 -13.75 -42.15
N CYS A 240 -21.93 -12.87 -42.77
CA CYS A 240 -22.87 -12.00 -42.08
C CYS A 240 -23.96 -12.77 -41.30
N SER A 241 -24.27 -14.00 -41.70
CA SER A 241 -25.31 -14.82 -41.07
C SER A 241 -24.79 -15.81 -40.02
N LYS A 242 -23.49 -15.79 -39.70
CA LYS A 242 -22.86 -16.74 -38.78
C LYS A 242 -22.27 -16.05 -37.55
N ASN A 243 -21.96 -16.86 -36.53
CA ASN A 243 -21.27 -16.43 -35.30
C ASN A 243 -21.93 -15.27 -34.55
N GLY A 244 -23.26 -15.15 -34.63
CA GLY A 244 -24.02 -14.10 -33.94
C GLY A 244 -23.80 -12.69 -34.50
N CYS A 245 -23.22 -12.54 -35.70
CA CYS A 245 -22.93 -11.27 -36.37
C CYS A 245 -24.21 -10.49 -36.75
N ASN A 246 -25.26 -11.20 -37.18
CA ASN A 246 -26.53 -10.64 -37.69
C ASN A 246 -26.27 -9.45 -38.64
N GLY A 247 -25.41 -9.68 -39.64
CA GLY A 247 -24.88 -8.61 -40.46
C GLY A 247 -25.87 -8.06 -41.48
N SER A 248 -25.80 -6.75 -41.68
CA SER A 248 -26.54 -6.01 -42.70
C SER A 248 -25.61 -4.98 -43.34
N GLY A 249 -25.65 -4.82 -44.66
CA GLY A 249 -24.79 -3.87 -45.37
C GLY A 249 -23.29 -4.15 -45.26
N GLY A 250 -22.89 -5.43 -45.14
CA GLY A 250 -21.49 -5.84 -45.03
C GLY A 250 -20.85 -5.60 -43.66
N LYS A 251 -21.64 -5.28 -42.63
CA LYS A 251 -21.18 -5.14 -41.24
C LYS A 251 -22.04 -5.94 -40.29
N CYS A 252 -21.40 -6.56 -39.29
CA CYS A 252 -22.10 -7.16 -38.16
C CYS A 252 -22.77 -6.07 -37.33
N THR A 253 -24.00 -6.34 -36.88
CA THR A 253 -24.81 -5.38 -36.10
C THR A 253 -25.07 -5.82 -34.67
N ALA A 254 -24.63 -7.03 -34.30
CA ALA A 254 -24.82 -7.60 -32.98
C ALA A 254 -23.70 -8.57 -32.59
N GLY A 255 -23.72 -8.98 -31.32
CA GLY A 255 -22.81 -10.00 -30.78
C GLY A 255 -21.37 -9.52 -30.64
N ALA A 256 -20.46 -10.48 -30.44
CA ALA A 256 -19.02 -10.22 -30.25
C ALA A 256 -18.35 -9.52 -31.45
N PHE A 257 -18.93 -9.66 -32.63
CA PHE A 257 -18.42 -9.10 -33.88
C PHE A 257 -19.09 -7.79 -34.29
N ASN A 258 -19.97 -7.20 -33.47
CA ASN A 258 -20.66 -5.95 -33.80
C ASN A 258 -19.65 -4.87 -34.27
N GLY A 259 -19.86 -4.28 -35.45
CA GLY A 259 -18.94 -3.33 -36.09
C GLY A 259 -17.88 -3.94 -37.02
N CYS A 260 -17.63 -5.25 -36.97
CA CYS A 260 -16.72 -5.94 -37.89
C CYS A 260 -17.31 -6.10 -39.29
N ALA A 261 -16.45 -6.17 -40.31
CA ALA A 261 -16.85 -6.46 -41.68
C ALA A 261 -17.31 -7.92 -41.85
N CYS A 262 -18.31 -8.14 -42.70
CA CYS A 262 -18.83 -9.45 -43.05
C CYS A 262 -19.25 -9.52 -44.53
N VAL A 263 -19.35 -10.75 -45.05
CA VAL A 263 -19.77 -11.07 -46.43
C VAL A 263 -20.92 -12.06 -46.49
#